data_AF-A0A1M6XLX8-F1
#
_entry.id   AF-A0A1M6XLX8-F1
#
_cell.length_a   1.000
_cell.length_b   1.000
_cell.length_c   1.000
_cell.angle_alpha   90.00
_cell.angle_beta   90.00
_cell.angle_gamma   90.00
#
_symmetry.space_group_name_H-M   'P 1'
#
loop_
_entity.id
_entity.type
_entity.pdbx_description
1 polymer ?
#
loop_
_entity_poly.entity_id
_entity_poly.type
_entity_poly.pdbx_seq_one_letter_code
_entity_poly.pdbx_strand_id
1 'polypeptide(L)' 'MNNEEITHELLLKFKGIKMGAKIPLAEQIKDIVGDPKFDTTEAIQYIEDSGYFVFLNSNVVTLSDDGFEYANRMH' A
#
# COMPACT_ATOMS: atom_id res chain seq x y z
N MET A 1 15.12 0.81 2.40
CA MET A 1 13.96 0.44 1.60
C MET A 1 13.54 1.65 0.80
N ASN A 2 13.36 1.51 -0.51
CA ASN A 2 12.90 2.56 -1.41
C ASN A 2 11.36 2.52 -1.57
N ASN A 3 10.77 3.51 -2.25
CA ASN A 3 9.31 3.61 -2.38
C ASN A 3 8.68 2.46 -3.21
N GLU A 4 9.42 1.88 -4.16
CA GLU A 4 8.98 0.72 -4.93
C GLU A 4 8.89 -0.52 -4.04
N GLU A 5 9.91 -0.78 -3.22
CA GLU A 5 9.93 -1.85 -2.23
C GLU A 5 8.81 -1.68 -1.19
N ILE A 6 8.59 -0.46 -0.67
CA ILE A 6 7.48 -0.17 0.26
C ILE A 6 6.14 -0.47 -0.40
N THR A 7 5.95 -0.06 -1.64
CA THR A 7 4.71 -0.27 -2.41
C THR A 7 4.47 -1.76 -2.64
N HIS A 8 5.52 -2.51 -3.01
CA HIS A 8 5.44 -3.96 -3.19
C HIS A 8 5.06 -4.68 -1.89
N GLU A 9 5.73 -4.39 -0.77
CA GLU A 9 5.41 -4.97 0.53
C GLU A 9 3.98 -4.61 0.97
N LEU A 10 3.53 -3.39 0.69
CA LEU A 10 2.17 -2.97 0.97
C LEU A 10 1.16 -3.79 0.16
N LEU A 11 1.41 -4.06 -1.12
CA LEU A 11 0.57 -4.93 -1.96
C LEU A 11 0.49 -6.35 -1.39
N LEU A 12 1.62 -6.91 -0.94
CA LEU A 12 1.66 -8.24 -0.33
C LEU A 12 0.80 -8.35 0.93
N LYS A 13 0.63 -7.26 1.69
CA LYS A 13 -0.29 -7.26 2.85
C LYS A 13 -1.75 -7.52 2.46
N PHE A 14 -2.14 -7.30 1.21
CA PHE A 14 -3.48 -7.61 0.71
C PHE A 14 -3.63 -9.03 0.16
N LYS A 15 -2.56 -9.84 0.11
CA LYS A 15 -2.62 -11.23 -0.36
C LYS A 15 -3.63 -12.02 0.47
N GLY A 16 -4.64 -12.59 -0.18
CA GLY A 16 -5.71 -13.35 0.49
C GLY A 16 -6.73 -12.49 1.25
N ILE A 17 -6.60 -11.17 1.24
CA ILE A 17 -7.61 -10.25 1.78
C ILE A 17 -8.76 -10.09 0.77
N LYS A 18 -9.99 -9.95 1.26
CA LYS A 18 -11.15 -9.67 0.42
C LYS A 18 -11.03 -8.30 -0.27
N MET A 19 -11.37 -8.24 -1.55
CA MET A 19 -11.47 -6.99 -2.32
C MET A 19 -12.32 -5.94 -1.58
N GLY A 20 -11.86 -4.68 -1.60
CA GLY A 20 -12.48 -3.57 -0.88
C GLY A 20 -12.03 -3.41 0.58
N ALA A 21 -11.05 -4.20 1.04
CA ALA A 21 -10.44 -4.01 2.34
C ALA A 21 -9.77 -2.64 2.46
N LYS A 22 -9.98 -2.00 3.61
CA LYS A 22 -9.53 -0.64 3.88
C LYS A 22 -8.40 -0.71 4.90
N ILE A 23 -7.27 -0.08 4.59
CA ILE A 23 -6.13 -0.03 5.50
C ILE A 23 -5.67 1.40 5.74
N PRO A 24 -5.22 1.73 6.97
CA PRO A 24 -4.54 2.99 7.26
C PRO A 24 -3.14 3.00 6.63
N LEU A 25 -2.92 3.85 5.64
CA LEU A 25 -1.72 3.86 4.82
C LEU A 25 -0.46 4.21 5.61
N ALA A 26 -0.45 5.32 6.34
CA ALA A 26 0.73 5.79 7.06
C ALA A 26 1.22 4.80 8.13
N GLU A 27 0.30 4.10 8.81
CA GLU A 27 0.66 3.08 9.79
C GLU A 27 1.30 1.86 9.11
N GLN A 28 0.76 1.42 7.97
CA GLN A 28 1.34 0.30 7.24
C GLN A 28 2.72 0.64 6.66
N ILE A 29 2.93 1.84 6.13
CA ILE A 29 4.24 2.26 5.61
C ILE A 29 5.29 2.23 6.73
N LYS A 30 4.96 2.78 7.91
CA LYS A 30 5.88 2.80 9.06
C LYS A 30 6.20 1.39 9.57
N ASP A 31 5.21 0.51 9.57
CA ASP A 31 5.39 -0.90 9.92
C ASP A 31 6.29 -1.63 8.92
N ILE A 32 6.09 -1.42 7.61
CA ILE A 32 6.91 -1.98 6.53
C ILE A 32 8.36 -1.51 6.61
N VAL A 33 8.57 -0.21 6.85
CA VAL A 33 9.91 0.37 7.01
C VAL A 33 10.57 -0.06 8.33
N GLY A 34 9.77 -0.40 9.34
CA GLY A 34 10.24 -0.74 10.68
C GLY A 34 10.66 0.49 11.51
N ASP A 35 10.22 1.70 11.14
CA ASP A 35 10.52 2.95 11.84
C ASP A 35 9.25 3.80 12.06
N PRO A 36 8.76 3.92 13.31
CA PRO A 36 7.60 4.75 13.65
C PRO A 36 7.76 6.25 13.33
N LYS A 37 9.02 6.73 13.23
CA LYS A 37 9.36 8.13 12.94
C LYS A 37 9.61 8.40 11.46
N PHE A 38 9.50 7.39 10.60
CA PHE A 38 9.66 7.55 9.16
C PHE A 38 8.67 8.58 8.60
N ASP A 39 9.17 9.50 7.76
CA ASP A 39 8.34 10.45 7.03
C ASP A 39 7.68 9.74 5.85
N THR A 40 6.36 9.58 5.91
CA THR A 40 5.60 8.83 4.92
C THR A 40 5.24 9.66 3.68
N THR A 41 5.55 10.95 3.64
CA THR A 41 5.04 11.88 2.61
C THR A 41 5.42 11.44 1.19
N GLU A 42 6.70 11.15 0.94
CA GLU A 42 7.17 10.72 -0.38
C GLU A 42 6.64 9.33 -0.77
N ALA A 43 6.55 8.42 0.20
CA ALA A 43 6.01 7.08 -0.03
C ALA A 43 4.52 7.12 -0.37
N ILE A 44 3.74 7.97 0.30
CA ILE A 44 2.30 8.15 0.00
C ILE A 44 2.12 8.70 -1.41
N GLN A 45 2.90 9.71 -1.81
CA GLN A 45 2.85 10.27 -3.17
C GLN A 45 3.16 9.21 -4.22
N TYR A 46 4.21 8.42 -4.00
CA TYR A 46 4.57 7.33 -4.92
C TYR A 46 3.45 6.27 -5.03
N ILE A 47 2.81 5.94 -3.92
CA ILE A 47 1.70 4.97 -3.86
C ILE A 47 0.46 5.51 -4.58
N GLU A 48 0.16 6.80 -4.46
CA GLU A 48 -0.90 7.48 -5.21
C GLU A 48 -0.64 7.40 -6.72
N ASP A 49 0.60 7.64 -7.14
CA ASP A 49 1.00 7.61 -8.55
C ASP A 49 1.11 6.18 -9.13
N SER A 50 1.10 5.14 -8.29
CA SER A 50 1.29 3.74 -8.71
C SER A 50 0.09 3.13 -9.45
N GLY A 51 -1.12 3.67 -9.27
CA GLY A 51 -2.36 3.13 -9.86
C GLY A 51 -2.90 1.84 -9.22
N TYR A 52 -2.18 1.22 -8.28
CA TYR A 52 -2.62 -0.01 -7.61
C TYR A 52 -3.58 0.23 -6.43
N PHE A 53 -3.72 1.48 -5.99
CA PHE A 53 -4.49 1.85 -4.80
C PHE A 53 -5.51 2.94 -5.11
N VAL A 54 -6.68 2.84 -4.49
CA VAL A 54 -7.72 3.85 -4.49
C VAL A 54 -7.77 4.49 -3.11
N PHE A 55 -7.56 5.80 -3.06
CA PHE A 55 -7.62 6.59 -1.83
C PHE A 55 -9.09 6.90 -1.50
N LEU A 56 -9.54 6.43 -0.34
CA LEU A 56 -10.87 6.72 0.19
C LEU A 56 -10.88 8.03 0.98
N ASN A 57 -9.73 8.39 1.55
CA ASN A 57 -9.42 9.68 2.16
C ASN A 57 -7.88 9.84 2.23
N SER A 58 -7.39 10.88 2.91
CA SER A 58 -5.95 11.20 2.99
C SER A 58 -5.07 10.13 3.64
N ASN A 59 -5.62 9.15 4.35
CA ASN A 59 -4.85 8.12 5.05
C ASN A 59 -5.42 6.70 4.91
N VAL A 60 -6.48 6.49 4.13
CA VAL A 60 -7.11 5.18 3.99
C VAL A 60 -7.17 4.81 2.52
N VAL A 61 -6.62 3.64 2.22
CA VAL A 61 -6.60 3.07 0.86
C VAL A 61 -7.29 1.72 0.80
N THR A 62 -7.81 1.40 -0.38
CA THR A 62 -8.17 0.05 -0.83
C THR A 62 -7.41 -0.25 -2.11
N LEU A 63 -7.32 -1.51 -2.51
CA LEU A 63 -6.78 -1.87 -3.82
C LEU A 63 -7.71 -1.43 -4.95
N SER A 64 -7.12 -1.04 -6.08
CA SER A 64 -7.77 -1.04 -7.38
C SER A 64 -7.92 -2.47 -7.90
N ASP A 65 -8.64 -2.65 -9.02
CA ASP A 65 -8.77 -3.96 -9.67
C ASP A 65 -7.39 -4.53 -10.05
N ASP A 66 -6.53 -3.70 -10.65
CA ASP A 66 -5.15 -4.06 -11.02
C ASP A 66 -4.28 -4.37 -9.79
N GLY A 67 -4.41 -3.57 -8.71
CA GLY A 67 -3.70 -3.82 -7.46
C GLY A 67 -4.13 -5.12 -6.80
N PHE A 68 -5.42 -5.46 -6.88
CA PHE A 68 -5.95 -6.72 -6.38
C PHE A 68 -5.47 -7.92 -7.19
N GLU A 69 -5.45 -7.79 -8.51
CA GLU A 69 -4.88 -8.84 -9.36
C GLU A 69 -3.39 -9.01 -9.06
N TYR A 70 -2.63 -7.93 -8.97
CA TYR A 70 -1.20 -7.98 -8.63
C TYR A 70 -0.95 -8.68 -7.28
N ALA A 71 -1.64 -8.25 -6.22
CA ALA A 71 -1.46 -8.79 -4.87
C ALA A 71 -1.83 -10.28 -4.76
N ASN A 72 -2.72 -10.77 -5.63
CA ASN A 72 -3.20 -12.16 -5.62
C ASN A 72 -2.68 -13.02 -6.77
N ARG A 73 -1.82 -12.49 -7.65
CA ARG A 73 -1.06 -13.31 -8.60
C ARG A 73 -0.17 -14.25 -7.79
N MET A 74 -0.18 -15.53 -8.14
CA MET A 74 0.69 -16.54 -7.51
C MET A 74 2.16 -16.19 -7.83
N HIS A 75 2.80 -15.49 -6.89
CA HIS A 75 4.26 -15.44 -6.73
C HIS A 75 4.71 -16.55 -5.79
#